data_AF-A0A426RWQ6-F1
#
_entry.id   AF-A0A426RWQ6-F1
#
_cell.length_a   1.000
_cell.length_b   1.000
_cell.length_c   1.000
_cell.angle_alpha   90.00
_cell.angle_beta   90.00
_cell.angle_gamma   90.00
#
_symmetry.space_group_name_H-M   'P 1'
#
loop_
_entity.id
_entity.type
_entity.pdbx_description
1 polymer ?
#
loop_
_entity_poly.entity_id
_entity_poly.type
_entity_poly.pdbx_seq_one_letter_code
_entity_poly.pdbx_strand_id
1 'polypeptide(L)'
;MASHQGFPPHGFVTGSGRCGTTSLAAALDRTAVSRAGTRVRARHETHARELVRRLLAGDQEGAVALLHSIGPGIEVSPYLVFLDNRPLPEVPLVALCRDGRRTVASGMNDGWYYWTVRPREAHWSRLQPAFPGDRFEQCCRFWSWTYRRLLDWDAPIFRMEDILVPGPERNRLCEALGLSPLPDALPRKNHDRFGKAKFAVLNRRRATGPQDWTPAMRATFETHCGEIMDVLYPGWRHTGWGGGA
;
A
#
# COMPACT_ATOMS: atom_id res chain seq x y z
N MET A 1 -4.02 35.30 -7.51
CA MET A 1 -4.31 33.93 -7.03
C MET A 1 -4.77 33.13 -8.24
N ALA A 2 -3.89 32.31 -8.82
CA ALA A 2 -4.27 31.46 -9.95
C ALA A 2 -5.09 30.29 -9.41
N SER A 3 -6.34 30.16 -9.87
CA SER A 3 -7.17 29.00 -9.63
C SER A 3 -6.49 27.78 -10.25
N HIS A 4 -5.98 26.86 -9.43
CA HIS A 4 -5.59 25.53 -9.90
C HIS A 4 -6.87 24.77 -10.30
N GLN A 5 -7.38 25.02 -11.51
CA GLN A 5 -8.40 24.17 -12.14
C GLN A 5 -7.72 22.88 -12.64
N GLY A 6 -7.24 22.06 -11.70
CA GLY A 6 -6.89 20.67 -11.98
C GLY A 6 -8.15 19.82 -11.98
N PHE A 7 -8.28 18.90 -12.92
CA PHE A 7 -9.30 17.86 -12.81
C PHE A 7 -8.88 16.89 -11.69
N PRO A 8 -9.75 16.62 -10.69
CA PRO A 8 -9.41 15.68 -9.64
C PRO A 8 -9.14 14.28 -10.24
N PRO A 9 -8.34 13.45 -9.56
CA PRO A 9 -8.19 12.05 -9.92
C PRO A 9 -9.55 11.35 -10.02
N HIS A 10 -9.64 10.37 -10.92
CA HIS A 10 -10.78 9.48 -11.06
C HIS A 10 -10.96 8.57 -9.84
N GLY A 11 -9.86 8.22 -9.17
CA GLY A 11 -9.87 7.43 -7.97
C GLY A 11 -8.49 7.31 -7.33
N PHE A 12 -8.49 6.88 -6.08
CA PHE A 12 -7.29 6.62 -5.31
C PHE A 12 -7.23 5.14 -4.91
N VAL A 13 -6.02 4.59 -4.95
CA VAL A 13 -5.69 3.29 -4.36
C VAL A 13 -4.56 3.49 -3.37
N THR A 14 -4.73 3.03 -2.13
CA THR A 14 -3.70 3.14 -1.10
C THR A 14 -3.52 1.87 -0.29
N GLY A 15 -2.62 1.87 0.69
CA GLY A 15 -2.31 0.73 1.57
C GLY A 15 -1.00 0.96 2.31
N SER A 16 -0.52 -0.05 3.04
CA SER A 16 0.70 0.09 3.88
C SER A 16 2.01 0.22 3.11
N GLY A 17 1.96 0.20 1.77
CA GLY A 17 3.11 -0.17 0.95
C GLY A 17 3.41 -1.67 1.06
N ARG A 18 4.13 -2.22 0.08
CA ARG A 18 4.49 -3.66 -0.02
C ARG A 18 3.29 -4.63 -0.16
N CYS A 19 2.08 -4.11 -0.32
CA CYS A 19 0.84 -4.87 -0.51
C CYS A 19 0.50 -5.14 -1.99
N GLY A 20 1.33 -4.71 -2.95
CA GLY A 20 1.11 -4.96 -4.39
C GLY A 20 0.65 -3.76 -5.21
N THR A 21 0.73 -2.55 -4.65
CA THR A 21 0.35 -1.28 -5.30
C THR A 21 0.99 -1.10 -6.68
N THR A 22 2.28 -1.36 -6.83
CA THR A 22 2.98 -1.27 -8.13
C THR A 22 2.40 -2.22 -9.18
N SER A 23 2.11 -3.46 -8.80
CA SER A 23 1.56 -4.47 -9.72
C SER A 23 0.15 -4.10 -10.16
N LEU A 24 -0.68 -3.62 -9.24
CA LEU A 24 -2.04 -3.17 -9.52
C LEU A 24 -2.06 -1.94 -10.43
N ALA A 25 -1.23 -0.92 -10.13
CA ALA A 25 -1.13 0.27 -10.96
C ALA A 25 -0.74 -0.06 -12.41
N ALA A 26 0.27 -0.92 -12.59
CA ALA A 26 0.71 -1.35 -13.91
C ALA A 26 -0.35 -2.16 -14.69
N ALA A 27 -1.23 -2.86 -13.97
CA ALA A 27 -2.35 -3.58 -14.57
C ALA A 27 -3.44 -2.61 -15.04
N LEU A 28 -3.89 -1.74 -14.13
CA LEU A 28 -4.91 -0.74 -14.39
C LEU A 28 -4.50 0.18 -15.54
N ASP A 29 -3.25 0.64 -15.61
CA ASP A 29 -2.81 1.55 -16.67
C ASP A 29 -2.90 0.94 -18.09
N ARG A 30 -2.80 -0.39 -18.17
CA ARG A 30 -2.89 -1.14 -19.42
C ARG A 30 -4.33 -1.40 -19.86
N THR A 31 -5.21 -1.72 -18.92
CA THR A 31 -6.51 -2.34 -19.22
C THR A 31 -7.71 -1.61 -18.65
N ALA A 32 -7.54 -0.59 -17.80
CA ALA A 32 -8.65 0.11 -17.18
C ALA A 32 -9.41 0.98 -18.20
N VAL A 33 -10.72 0.77 -18.22
CA VAL A 33 -11.69 1.51 -19.02
C VAL A 33 -12.84 1.92 -18.10
N SER A 34 -13.33 3.15 -18.19
CA SER A 34 -14.49 3.61 -17.45
C SER A 34 -15.76 2.88 -17.92
N ARG A 35 -16.86 3.00 -17.17
CA ARG A 35 -18.18 2.48 -17.61
C ARG A 35 -18.66 3.10 -18.92
N ALA A 36 -18.21 4.31 -19.25
CA ALA A 36 -18.52 4.99 -20.50
C ALA A 36 -17.61 4.57 -21.68
N GLY A 37 -16.74 3.57 -21.49
CA GLY A 37 -15.85 3.07 -22.55
C GLY A 37 -14.59 3.94 -22.77
N THR A 38 -14.30 4.89 -21.88
CA THR A 38 -13.10 5.74 -22.01
C THR A 38 -11.91 5.13 -21.27
N ARG A 39 -10.73 5.11 -21.89
CA ARG A 39 -9.51 4.62 -21.23
C ARG A 39 -9.18 5.47 -20.00
N VAL A 40 -8.93 4.81 -18.86
CA VAL A 40 -8.49 5.44 -17.62
C VAL A 40 -7.01 5.11 -17.40
N ARG A 41 -6.18 6.13 -17.16
CA ARG A 41 -4.76 5.93 -16.84
C ARG A 41 -4.61 5.64 -15.35
N ALA A 42 -3.69 4.77 -14.97
CA ALA A 42 -3.34 4.55 -13.58
C ALA A 42 -1.86 4.82 -13.37
N ARG A 43 -1.52 5.57 -12.33
CA ARG A 43 -0.14 5.94 -12.04
C ARG A 43 0.23 5.47 -10.65
N HIS A 44 1.49 5.10 -10.49
CA HIS A 44 2.04 4.69 -9.21
C HIS A 44 2.91 5.84 -8.69
N GLU A 45 2.51 6.41 -7.55
CA GLU A 45 3.31 7.39 -6.80
C GLU A 45 3.64 8.67 -7.59
N THR A 46 2.64 9.27 -8.24
CA THR A 46 2.80 10.54 -8.97
C THR A 46 3.21 11.66 -8.01
N HIS A 47 4.23 12.44 -8.38
CA HIS A 47 4.79 13.52 -7.56
C HIS A 47 5.26 13.08 -6.15
N ALA A 48 5.56 11.78 -5.94
CA ALA A 48 5.95 11.23 -4.64
C ALA A 48 6.97 12.07 -3.87
N ARG A 49 8.04 12.52 -4.55
CA ARG A 49 9.09 13.32 -3.91
C ARG A 49 8.54 14.61 -3.29
N GLU A 50 7.66 15.29 -4.00
CA GLU A 50 7.06 16.55 -3.56
C GLU A 50 5.97 16.31 -2.51
N LEU A 51 5.14 15.28 -2.70
CA LEU A 51 4.14 14.86 -1.71
C LEU A 51 4.81 14.53 -0.37
N VAL A 52 5.85 13.69 -0.40
CA VAL A 52 6.63 13.32 0.79
C VAL A 52 7.27 14.54 1.43
N ARG A 53 7.83 15.48 0.63
CA ARG A 53 8.41 16.71 1.15
C ARG A 53 7.39 17.54 1.94
N ARG A 54 6.17 17.67 1.43
CA ARG A 54 5.09 18.43 2.07
C ARG A 54 4.59 17.75 3.35
N LEU A 55 4.33 16.44 3.27
CA LEU A 55 3.93 15.65 4.43
C LEU A 55 4.98 15.72 5.56
N LEU A 56 6.27 15.63 5.24
CA LEU A 56 7.34 15.78 6.23
C LEU A 56 7.42 17.20 6.83
N ALA A 57 6.97 18.21 6.10
CA ALA A 57 6.90 19.59 6.58
C ALA A 57 5.61 19.90 7.37
N GLY A 58 4.70 18.93 7.51
CA GLY A 58 3.38 19.15 8.09
C GLY A 58 2.42 19.94 7.19
N ASP A 59 2.77 20.13 5.91
CA ASP A 59 1.97 20.87 4.92
C ASP A 59 0.86 19.96 4.34
N GLN A 60 -0.15 19.68 5.16
CA GLN A 60 -1.30 18.83 4.78
C GLN A 60 -2.12 19.47 3.64
N GLU A 61 -2.39 20.77 3.74
CA GLU A 61 -3.16 21.50 2.71
C GLU A 61 -2.46 21.48 1.36
N GLY A 62 -1.15 21.75 1.33
CA GLY A 62 -0.37 21.69 0.10
C GLY A 62 -0.22 20.26 -0.44
N ALA A 63 -0.17 19.26 0.43
CA ALA A 63 -0.21 17.86 0.01
C ALA A 63 -1.54 17.51 -0.69
N VAL A 64 -2.67 17.92 -0.12
CA VAL A 64 -4.00 17.74 -0.73
C VAL A 64 -4.13 18.52 -2.04
N ALA A 65 -3.65 19.76 -2.08
CA ALA A 65 -3.64 20.57 -3.31
C ALA A 65 -2.82 19.91 -4.44
N LEU A 66 -1.70 19.26 -4.10
CA LEU A 66 -0.90 18.50 -5.06
C LEU A 66 -1.68 17.29 -5.61
N LEU A 67 -2.47 16.60 -4.78
CA LEU A 67 -3.30 15.48 -5.23
C LEU A 67 -4.35 15.90 -6.25
N HIS A 68 -4.99 17.07 -6.06
CA HIS A 68 -5.89 17.66 -7.08
C HIS A 68 -5.19 17.90 -8.43
N SER A 69 -3.88 18.17 -8.43
CA SER A 69 -3.13 18.47 -9.65
C SER A 69 -2.63 17.24 -10.42
N ILE A 70 -2.76 16.02 -9.87
CA ILE A 70 -2.30 14.79 -10.52
C ILE A 70 -3.01 14.56 -11.87
N GLY A 71 -4.23 15.08 -12.00
CA GLY A 71 -5.03 15.05 -13.22
C GLY A 71 -5.91 13.81 -13.33
N PRO A 72 -6.59 13.63 -14.48
CA PRO A 72 -7.59 12.58 -14.65
C PRO A 72 -6.93 11.21 -14.75
N GLY A 73 -7.25 10.33 -13.79
CA GLY A 73 -6.73 8.97 -13.72
C GLY A 73 -6.83 8.38 -12.31
N ILE A 74 -6.34 7.16 -12.14
CA ILE A 74 -6.24 6.51 -10.83
C ILE A 74 -4.84 6.75 -10.28
N GLU A 75 -4.75 7.38 -9.12
CA GLU A 75 -3.48 7.49 -8.39
C GLU A 75 -3.36 6.34 -7.40
N VAL A 76 -2.32 5.54 -7.55
CA VAL A 76 -1.99 4.45 -6.66
C VAL A 76 -0.79 4.88 -5.82
N SER A 77 -1.00 5.15 -4.53
CA SER A 77 0.06 5.67 -3.67
C SER A 77 -0.11 5.21 -2.22
N PRO A 78 0.92 4.57 -1.62
CA PRO A 78 0.92 4.28 -0.19
C PRO A 78 1.04 5.55 0.64
N TYR A 79 1.44 6.69 0.06
CA TYR A 79 1.64 7.93 0.81
C TYR A 79 0.34 8.59 1.26
N LEU A 80 -0.78 8.24 0.65
CA LEU A 80 -2.09 8.82 0.97
C LEU A 80 -2.48 8.53 2.44
N VAL A 81 -2.06 7.40 3.01
CA VAL A 81 -2.36 7.04 4.39
C VAL A 81 -1.74 7.97 5.44
N PHE A 82 -0.71 8.73 5.06
CA PHE A 82 -0.01 9.67 5.95
C PHE A 82 -0.67 11.05 6.03
N LEU A 83 -1.70 11.33 5.21
CA LEU A 83 -2.53 12.50 5.40
C LEU A 83 -3.35 12.36 6.67
N ASP A 84 -3.62 13.46 7.38
CA ASP A 84 -4.36 13.46 8.65
C ASP A 84 -5.84 13.07 8.51
N ASN A 85 -6.41 13.28 7.33
CA ASN A 85 -7.78 12.92 6.98
C ASN A 85 -7.82 12.28 5.59
N ARG A 86 -8.94 11.61 5.27
CA ARG A 86 -9.19 11.07 3.92
C ARG A 86 -9.02 12.19 2.87
N PRO A 87 -8.10 12.05 1.89
CA PRO A 87 -7.95 13.02 0.82
C PRO A 87 -9.18 13.05 -0.07
N LEU A 88 -9.60 14.25 -0.47
CA LEU A 88 -10.63 14.51 -1.49
C LEU A 88 -11.85 13.58 -1.30
N PRO A 89 -12.70 13.82 -0.29
CA PRO A 89 -13.78 12.91 0.08
C PRO A 89 -14.73 12.54 -1.07
N GLU A 90 -14.86 13.41 -2.06
CA GLU A 90 -15.63 13.22 -3.29
C GLU A 90 -15.00 12.23 -4.29
N VAL A 91 -13.69 11.96 -4.16
CA VAL A 91 -12.95 11.03 -5.01
C VAL A 91 -13.05 9.61 -4.41
N PRO A 92 -13.38 8.59 -5.23
CA PRO A 92 -13.36 7.20 -4.79
C PRO A 92 -11.98 6.81 -4.24
N LEU A 93 -11.95 6.22 -3.03
CA LEU A 93 -10.74 5.72 -2.38
C LEU A 93 -10.94 4.24 -2.07
N VAL A 94 -10.02 3.39 -2.51
CA VAL A 94 -9.98 1.97 -2.11
C VAL A 94 -8.63 1.63 -1.49
N ALA A 95 -8.63 0.66 -0.59
CA ALA A 95 -7.45 0.17 0.08
C ALA A 95 -7.05 -1.21 -0.44
N LEU A 96 -5.78 -1.39 -0.74
CA LEU A 96 -5.18 -2.68 -1.05
C LEU A 96 -4.54 -3.27 0.20
N CYS A 97 -4.99 -4.46 0.58
CA CYS A 97 -4.43 -5.25 1.66
C CYS A 97 -3.69 -6.47 1.14
N ARG A 98 -2.61 -6.85 1.81
CA ARG A 98 -1.93 -8.13 1.62
C ARG A 98 -1.66 -8.69 3.01
N ASP A 99 -1.68 -10.03 3.12
CA ASP A 99 -1.49 -10.75 4.39
C ASP A 99 -0.38 -10.08 5.21
N GLY A 100 -0.73 -9.66 6.43
CA GLY A 100 0.17 -8.89 7.29
C GLY A 100 1.49 -9.60 7.55
N ARG A 101 1.49 -10.93 7.60
CA ARG A 101 2.71 -11.73 7.79
C ARG A 101 3.68 -11.51 6.63
N ARG A 102 3.16 -11.62 5.40
CA ARG A 102 3.92 -11.42 4.16
C ARG A 102 4.34 -9.95 3.99
N THR A 103 3.48 -9.02 4.38
CA THR A 103 3.73 -7.59 4.26
C THR A 103 4.80 -7.11 5.22
N VAL A 104 4.74 -7.51 6.51
CA VAL A 104 5.78 -7.21 7.51
C VAL A 104 7.14 -7.77 7.09
N ALA A 105 7.19 -9.04 6.67
CA ALA A 105 8.43 -9.63 6.16
C ALA A 105 8.98 -8.87 4.93
N SER A 106 8.09 -8.45 4.02
CA SER A 106 8.47 -7.67 2.83
C SER A 106 8.95 -6.26 3.19
N GLY A 107 8.32 -5.60 4.16
CA GLY A 107 8.68 -4.27 4.65
C GLY A 107 10.02 -4.25 5.39
N MET A 108 10.28 -5.26 6.21
CA MET A 108 11.60 -5.46 6.80
C MET A 108 12.68 -5.68 5.73
N ASN A 109 12.35 -6.44 4.69
CA ASN A 109 13.22 -6.63 3.53
C ASN A 109 13.29 -5.40 2.61
N ASP A 110 12.46 -4.38 2.77
CA ASP A 110 12.52 -3.15 1.98
C ASP A 110 13.28 -2.02 2.70
N GLY A 111 13.38 -2.13 4.03
CA GLY A 111 14.06 -1.14 4.86
C GLY A 111 13.11 -0.31 5.73
N TRP A 112 11.89 -0.77 6.01
CA TRP A 112 11.03 -0.15 7.02
C TRP A 112 11.80 -0.03 8.34
N TYR A 113 11.71 1.15 8.96
CA TYR A 113 12.40 1.44 10.22
C TYR A 113 13.93 1.25 10.16
N TYR A 114 14.54 1.47 8.99
CA TYR A 114 16.00 1.36 8.77
C TYR A 114 16.70 2.68 8.40
N TRP A 115 16.02 3.83 8.57
CA TRP A 115 16.48 5.13 8.07
C TRP A 115 17.76 5.66 8.73
N THR A 116 18.12 5.16 9.91
CA THR A 116 19.37 5.53 10.62
C THR A 116 20.63 5.11 9.86
N VAL A 117 20.54 4.13 8.96
CA VAL A 117 21.72 3.60 8.23
C VAL A 117 21.84 4.17 6.82
N ARG A 118 20.74 4.66 6.21
CA ARG A 118 20.77 5.25 4.86
C ARG A 118 19.91 6.51 4.75
N PRO A 119 20.33 7.64 5.34
CA PRO A 119 19.52 8.86 5.40
C PRO A 119 19.11 9.38 4.01
N ARG A 120 19.96 9.22 2.99
CA ARG A 120 19.71 9.71 1.62
C ARG A 120 18.72 8.86 0.82
N GLU A 121 18.52 7.60 1.20
CA GLU A 121 17.59 6.67 0.52
C GLU A 121 16.28 6.48 1.31
N ALA A 122 16.22 6.98 2.54
CA ALA A 122 15.11 6.82 3.48
C ALA A 122 13.96 7.82 3.29
N HIS A 123 13.81 8.40 2.10
CA HIS A 123 12.96 9.58 1.92
C HIS A 123 11.51 9.34 2.38
N TRP A 124 10.97 8.15 2.12
CA TRP A 124 9.60 7.82 2.46
C TRP A 124 9.46 7.13 3.83
N SER A 125 10.46 6.36 4.27
CA SER A 125 10.38 5.69 5.58
C SER A 125 10.38 6.68 6.74
N ARG A 126 10.82 7.92 6.50
CA ARG A 126 10.67 9.06 7.43
C ARG A 126 9.23 9.50 7.66
N LEU A 127 8.28 9.15 6.79
CA LEU A 127 6.85 9.42 7.01
C LEU A 127 6.22 8.41 7.98
N GLN A 128 6.86 7.26 8.20
CA GLN A 128 6.31 6.23 9.06
C GLN A 128 6.24 6.75 10.49
N PRO A 129 5.08 6.61 11.19
CA PRO A 129 4.97 7.03 12.58
C PRO A 129 6.00 6.30 13.45
N ALA A 130 6.54 7.00 14.45
CA ALA A 130 7.42 6.38 15.42
C ALA A 130 6.61 5.47 16.35
N PHE A 131 6.93 4.18 16.36
CA PHE A 131 6.33 3.20 17.26
C PHE A 131 7.38 2.72 18.29
N PRO A 132 6.95 2.31 19.50
CA PRO A 132 7.84 1.66 20.45
C PRO A 132 8.24 0.26 19.98
N GLY A 133 9.23 -0.31 20.67
CA GLY A 133 9.67 -1.69 20.46
C GLY A 133 10.78 -1.84 19.44
N ASP A 134 11.15 -3.09 19.17
CA ASP A 134 12.15 -3.40 18.17
C ASP A 134 11.65 -3.15 16.74
N ARG A 135 12.54 -3.31 15.77
CA ARG A 135 12.21 -3.08 14.36
C ARG A 135 11.04 -3.93 13.87
N PHE A 136 10.94 -5.18 14.32
CA PHE A 136 9.88 -6.09 13.91
C PHE A 136 8.53 -5.63 14.47
N GLU A 137 8.51 -5.27 15.76
CA GLU A 137 7.34 -4.72 16.43
C GLU A 137 6.86 -3.43 15.75
N GLN A 138 7.78 -2.51 15.43
CA GLN A 138 7.45 -1.28 14.71
C GLN A 138 6.83 -1.57 13.33
N CYS A 139 7.33 -2.56 12.59
CA CYS A 139 6.72 -2.99 11.33
C CYS A 139 5.30 -3.55 11.53
N CYS A 140 5.07 -4.35 12.58
CA CYS A 140 3.75 -4.88 12.91
C CYS A 140 2.75 -3.78 13.28
N ARG A 141 3.18 -2.84 14.12
CA ARG A 141 2.38 -1.68 14.53
C ARG A 141 2.06 -0.79 13.34
N PHE A 142 3.00 -0.57 12.42
CA PHE A 142 2.77 0.20 11.20
C PHE A 142 1.72 -0.40 10.28
N TRP A 143 1.82 -1.71 10.03
CA TRP A 143 0.84 -2.41 9.20
C TRP A 143 -0.57 -2.27 9.80
N SER A 144 -0.68 -2.53 11.10
CA SER A 144 -1.96 -2.44 11.82
C SER A 144 -2.50 -1.01 11.89
N TRP A 145 -1.63 -0.04 12.15
CA TRP A 145 -1.97 1.39 12.14
C TRP A 145 -2.52 1.84 10.79
N THR A 146 -1.89 1.42 9.70
CA THR A 146 -2.33 1.73 8.33
C THR A 146 -3.77 1.24 8.11
N TYR A 147 -4.05 -0.04 8.42
CA TYR A 147 -5.35 -0.61 8.11
C TYR A 147 -6.45 -0.19 9.08
N ARG A 148 -6.15 0.07 10.35
CA ARG A 148 -7.09 0.74 11.27
C ARG A 148 -7.54 2.08 10.69
N ARG A 149 -6.58 2.89 10.26
CA ARG A 149 -6.87 4.20 9.68
C ARG A 149 -7.70 4.12 8.40
N LEU A 150 -7.44 3.12 7.54
CA LEU A 150 -8.22 2.92 6.32
C LEU A 150 -9.64 2.43 6.62
N LEU A 151 -9.83 1.64 7.68
CA LEU A 151 -11.16 1.31 8.20
C LEU A 151 -11.87 2.55 8.75
N ASP A 152 -11.18 3.39 9.52
CA ASP A 152 -11.73 4.65 10.07
C ASP A 152 -12.14 5.64 8.96
N TRP A 153 -11.48 5.58 7.80
CA TRP A 153 -11.83 6.37 6.61
C TRP A 153 -12.96 5.79 5.78
N ASP A 154 -13.55 4.67 6.22
CA ASP A 154 -14.55 3.90 5.49
C ASP A 154 -14.10 3.58 4.06
N ALA A 155 -12.81 3.25 3.90
CA ALA A 155 -12.23 2.87 2.62
C ALA A 155 -12.51 1.38 2.37
N PRO A 156 -13.19 0.99 1.27
CA PRO A 156 -13.35 -0.42 0.92
C PRO A 156 -11.98 -1.10 0.77
N ILE A 157 -11.77 -2.17 1.53
CA ILE A 157 -10.51 -2.90 1.54
C ILE A 157 -10.62 -4.15 0.65
N PHE A 158 -9.64 -4.34 -0.22
CA PHE A 158 -9.52 -5.47 -1.13
C PHE A 158 -8.21 -6.21 -0.86
N ARG A 159 -8.30 -7.53 -0.63
CA ARG A 159 -7.11 -8.37 -0.49
C ARG A 159 -6.48 -8.62 -1.84
N MET A 160 -5.16 -8.46 -1.91
CA MET A 160 -4.38 -8.74 -3.11
C MET A 160 -4.59 -10.19 -3.55
N GLU A 161 -4.62 -11.12 -2.60
CA GLU A 161 -4.86 -12.55 -2.87
C GLU A 161 -6.18 -12.81 -3.63
N ASP A 162 -7.24 -12.05 -3.35
CA ASP A 162 -8.56 -12.24 -3.96
C ASP A 162 -8.70 -11.58 -5.34
N ILE A 163 -7.95 -10.51 -5.61
CA ILE A 163 -8.08 -9.72 -6.84
C ILE A 163 -7.08 -10.14 -7.95
N LEU A 164 -6.16 -11.06 -7.65
CA LEU A 164 -5.14 -11.53 -8.60
C LEU A 164 -5.75 -12.21 -9.84
N VAL A 165 -6.86 -12.91 -9.64
CA VAL A 165 -7.57 -13.68 -10.68
C VAL A 165 -8.94 -13.05 -10.96
N PRO A 166 -9.52 -13.29 -12.16
CA PRO A 166 -10.91 -12.93 -12.43
C PRO A 166 -11.86 -13.52 -11.38
N GLY A 167 -12.69 -12.67 -10.77
CA GLY A 167 -13.63 -13.10 -9.74
C GLY A 167 -14.44 -11.94 -9.14
N PRO A 168 -15.40 -12.25 -8.24
CA PRO A 168 -16.32 -11.28 -7.66
C PRO A 168 -15.63 -10.10 -6.97
N GLU A 169 -14.60 -10.35 -6.15
CA GLU A 169 -13.89 -9.29 -5.43
C GLU A 169 -13.16 -8.33 -6.37
N ARG A 170 -12.62 -8.83 -7.48
CA ARG A 170 -12.00 -7.98 -8.50
C ARG A 170 -13.03 -7.12 -9.21
N ASN A 171 -14.23 -7.64 -9.48
CA ASN A 171 -15.31 -6.86 -10.07
C ASN A 171 -15.80 -5.78 -9.10
N ARG A 172 -15.91 -6.10 -7.80
CA ARG A 172 -16.22 -5.14 -6.73
C ARG A 172 -15.17 -4.03 -6.64
N LEU A 173 -13.89 -4.35 -6.80
CA LEU A 173 -12.81 -3.35 -6.90
C LEU A 173 -13.00 -2.41 -8.11
N CYS A 174 -13.30 -2.98 -9.28
CA CYS A 174 -13.51 -2.19 -10.50
C CYS A 174 -14.72 -1.26 -10.33
N GLU A 175 -15.81 -1.77 -9.78
CA GLU A 175 -17.01 -0.99 -9.48
C GLU A 175 -16.74 0.15 -8.51
N ALA A 176 -16.01 -0.11 -7.41
CA ALA A 176 -15.63 0.91 -6.44
C ALA A 176 -14.78 2.04 -7.06
N LEU A 177 -14.07 1.74 -8.15
CA LEU A 177 -13.26 2.69 -8.91
C LEU A 177 -13.97 3.24 -10.17
N GLY A 178 -15.25 2.93 -10.40
CA GLY A 178 -15.99 3.41 -11.58
C GLY A 178 -15.54 2.78 -12.92
N LEU A 179 -14.88 1.64 -12.87
CA LEU A 179 -14.31 0.94 -14.01
C LEU A 179 -15.22 -0.19 -14.53
N SER A 180 -15.04 -0.52 -15.80
CA SER A 180 -15.49 -1.77 -16.39
C SER A 180 -14.64 -2.94 -15.85
N PRO A 181 -15.18 -4.17 -15.77
CA PRO A 181 -14.43 -5.34 -15.33
C PRO A 181 -13.14 -5.55 -16.14
N LEU A 182 -12.04 -5.83 -15.44
CA LEU A 182 -10.77 -6.13 -16.12
C LEU A 182 -10.86 -7.49 -16.83
N PRO A 183 -10.38 -7.62 -18.08
CA PRO A 183 -10.48 -8.87 -18.84
C PRO A 183 -9.48 -9.93 -18.37
N ASP A 184 -8.23 -9.52 -18.08
CA ASP A 184 -7.11 -10.45 -17.84
C ASP A 184 -6.76 -10.58 -16.35
N ALA A 185 -6.05 -11.64 -15.98
CA ALA A 185 -5.42 -11.77 -14.66
C ALA A 185 -4.41 -10.62 -14.42
N LEU A 186 -4.24 -10.21 -13.16
CA LEU A 186 -3.25 -9.19 -12.84
C LEU A 186 -1.84 -9.77 -13.12
N PRO A 187 -0.95 -9.01 -13.80
CA PRO A 187 0.38 -9.50 -14.08
C PRO A 187 1.12 -9.83 -12.77
N ARG A 188 1.54 -11.09 -12.64
CA ARG A 188 2.44 -11.55 -11.57
C ARG A 188 3.86 -11.00 -11.81
N LYS A 189 4.05 -9.68 -11.78
CA LYS A 189 5.41 -9.11 -11.90
C LYS A 189 6.03 -8.88 -10.54
N ASN A 190 6.98 -9.75 -10.21
CA ASN A 190 8.03 -9.51 -9.23
C ASN A 190 9.35 -9.23 -9.98
N HIS A 191 9.35 -8.20 -10.83
CA HIS A 191 10.55 -7.77 -11.57
C HIS A 191 11.26 -6.61 -10.89
N ASP A 192 11.29 -6.58 -9.56
CA ASP A 192 12.24 -5.72 -8.89
C ASP A 192 13.61 -6.42 -8.83
N ARG A 193 14.29 -6.44 -9.99
CA ARG A 193 15.69 -6.91 -10.10
C ARG A 193 16.61 -5.99 -9.26
N PHE A 194 16.22 -4.73 -9.06
CA PHE A 194 16.97 -3.72 -8.31
C PHE A 194 16.83 -3.90 -6.78
N GLY A 195 15.62 -4.17 -6.27
CA GLY A 195 15.42 -4.54 -4.86
C GLY A 195 16.17 -5.83 -4.48
N LYS A 196 16.29 -6.79 -5.41
CA LYS A 196 17.10 -8.02 -5.22
C LYS A 196 18.61 -7.73 -5.14
N ALA A 197 19.13 -6.75 -5.88
CA ALA A 197 20.55 -6.38 -5.88
C ALA A 197 20.95 -5.55 -4.63
N LYS A 198 20.02 -4.75 -4.09
CA LYS A 198 20.27 -3.85 -2.95
C LYS A 198 20.74 -4.55 -1.66
N PHE A 199 20.33 -5.81 -1.46
CA PHE A 199 20.71 -6.61 -0.28
C PHE A 199 21.97 -7.44 -0.46
N ALA A 200 22.33 -7.82 -1.70
CA ALA A 200 23.59 -8.50 -1.98
C ALA A 200 24.79 -7.59 -1.65
N VAL A 201 24.65 -6.28 -1.89
CA VAL A 201 25.68 -5.26 -1.59
C VAL A 201 25.78 -4.96 -0.09
N LEU A 202 24.79 -5.34 0.72
CA LEU A 202 24.68 -4.97 2.14
C LEU A 202 25.18 -6.04 3.12
N ASN A 203 25.64 -7.21 2.64
CA ASN A 203 26.15 -8.32 3.46
C ASN A 203 25.22 -8.69 4.65
N ARG A 204 23.91 -8.58 4.44
CA ARG A 204 22.88 -8.83 5.47
C ARG A 204 21.95 -9.93 5.01
N ARG A 205 21.70 -10.90 5.89
CA ARG A 205 20.69 -11.95 5.65
C ARG A 205 19.35 -11.28 5.38
N ARG A 206 18.68 -11.68 4.28
CA ARG A 206 17.27 -11.33 4.06
C ARG A 206 16.48 -11.70 5.31
N ALA A 207 15.54 -10.84 5.69
CA ALA A 207 14.54 -11.24 6.66
C ALA A 207 13.86 -12.50 6.11
N THR A 208 13.91 -13.54 6.92
CA THR A 208 13.36 -14.84 6.61
C THR A 208 11.83 -14.73 6.54
N GLY A 209 11.19 -15.64 5.80
CA GLY A 209 9.75 -15.57 5.62
C GLY A 209 9.01 -15.84 6.94
N PRO A 210 7.69 -15.66 7.01
CA PRO A 210 6.96 -15.85 8.25
C PRO A 210 7.10 -17.27 8.85
N GLN A 211 7.40 -18.27 8.03
CA GLN A 211 7.71 -19.63 8.48
C GLN A 211 8.93 -19.71 9.42
N ASP A 212 9.87 -18.79 9.25
CA ASP A 212 11.15 -18.76 9.95
C ASP A 212 11.14 -17.80 11.16
N TRP A 213 9.99 -17.17 11.46
CA TRP A 213 9.86 -16.29 12.62
C TRP A 213 9.95 -17.09 13.91
N THR A 214 10.69 -16.56 14.88
CA THR A 214 10.81 -17.15 16.22
C THR A 214 9.45 -17.13 16.93
N PRO A 215 9.25 -17.97 17.96
CA PRO A 215 8.04 -17.91 18.78
C PRO A 215 7.75 -16.51 19.33
N ALA A 216 8.78 -15.78 19.75
CA ALA A 216 8.64 -14.39 20.21
C ALA A 216 8.11 -13.45 19.12
N MET A 217 8.67 -13.52 17.90
CA MET A 217 8.19 -12.71 16.77
C MET A 217 6.74 -13.04 16.40
N ARG A 218 6.36 -14.33 16.45
CA ARG A 218 4.98 -14.77 16.20
C ARG A 218 4.02 -14.19 17.23
N ALA A 219 4.39 -14.24 18.51
CA ALA A 219 3.61 -13.63 19.59
C ALA A 219 3.49 -12.11 19.44
N THR A 220 4.58 -11.42 19.06
CA THR A 220 4.56 -9.97 18.76
C THR A 220 3.62 -9.66 17.60
N PHE A 221 3.66 -10.45 16.52
CA PHE A 221 2.75 -10.28 15.39
C PHE A 221 1.29 -10.50 15.79
N GLU A 222 0.98 -11.59 16.50
CA GLU A 222 -0.36 -11.87 17.02
C GLU A 222 -0.86 -10.73 17.91
N THR A 223 0.00 -10.22 18.78
CA THR A 223 -0.34 -9.13 19.72
C THR A 223 -0.70 -7.84 19.00
N HIS A 224 0.05 -7.46 17.95
CA HIS A 224 -0.11 -6.14 17.33
C HIS A 224 -0.95 -6.15 16.06
N CYS A 225 -0.89 -7.22 15.28
CA CYS A 225 -1.61 -7.38 14.02
C CYS A 225 -2.86 -8.26 14.13
N GLY A 226 -3.01 -9.02 15.22
CA GLY A 226 -3.99 -10.10 15.30
C GLY A 226 -5.43 -9.64 15.08
N GLU A 227 -5.86 -8.57 15.75
CA GLU A 227 -7.20 -8.01 15.60
C GLU A 227 -7.51 -7.61 14.15
N ILE A 228 -6.59 -6.89 13.50
CA ILE A 228 -6.78 -6.47 12.11
C ILE A 228 -6.69 -7.65 11.15
N MET A 229 -5.85 -8.64 11.44
CA MET A 229 -5.81 -9.89 10.69
C MET A 229 -7.11 -10.69 10.86
N ASP A 230 -7.73 -10.69 12.04
CA ASP A 230 -9.01 -11.36 12.27
C ASP A 230 -10.14 -10.71 11.44
N VAL A 231 -10.11 -9.39 11.27
CA VAL A 231 -11.04 -8.64 10.42
C VAL A 231 -10.78 -8.87 8.93
N LEU A 232 -9.52 -8.72 8.48
CA LEU A 232 -9.19 -8.69 7.05
C LEU A 232 -8.90 -10.08 6.47
N TYR A 233 -8.44 -11.03 7.28
CA TYR A 233 -8.08 -12.38 6.90
C TYR A 233 -8.71 -13.40 7.87
N PRO A 234 -10.06 -13.53 7.89
CA PRO A 234 -10.72 -14.46 8.80
C PRO A 234 -10.18 -15.87 8.61
N GLY A 235 -9.82 -16.52 9.72
CA GLY A 235 -9.23 -17.86 9.73
C GLY A 235 -7.71 -17.92 9.51
N TRP A 236 -7.00 -16.79 9.41
CA TRP A 236 -5.53 -16.75 9.21
C TRP A 236 -4.73 -17.55 10.25
N ARG A 237 -5.29 -17.73 11.46
CA ARG A 237 -4.71 -18.50 12.56
C ARG A 237 -4.58 -20.00 12.22
N HIS A 238 -5.44 -20.51 11.34
CA HIS A 238 -5.44 -21.92 10.92
C HIS A 238 -4.56 -22.19 9.69
N THR A 239 -4.08 -21.15 8.99
CA THR A 239 -3.28 -21.31 7.76
C THR A 239 -1.78 -21.55 8.02
N GLY A 240 -1.38 -21.61 9.29
CA GLY A 240 0.02 -21.72 9.72
C GLY A 240 0.88 -20.51 9.33
N TRP A 241 2.15 -20.53 9.74
CA TRP A 241 3.10 -19.43 9.51
C TRP A 241 3.82 -19.51 8.16
N GLY A 242 3.71 -20.62 7.43
CA GLY A 242 4.26 -20.75 6.07
C GLY A 242 3.32 -20.29 4.95
N GLY A 243 2.04 -20.04 5.28
CA GLY A 243 1.03 -19.53 4.35
C GLY A 243 0.89 -20.36 3.09
N GLY A 244 0.16 -21.48 3.18
CA GLY A 244 -0.44 -22.11 2.00
C GLY A 244 -1.34 -21.12 1.25
N ALA A 245 -1.40 -21.29 -0.07
CA ALA A 245 -2.19 -20.47 -0.99
C ALA A 245 -3.67 -20.43 -0.62
#